data_AF-A0A9P6BRV9-F1
#
_entry.id   AF-A0A9P6BRV9-F1
#
_cell.length_a   1.000
_cell.length_b   1.000
_cell.length_c   1.000
_cell.angle_alpha   90.00
_cell.angle_beta   90.00
_cell.angle_gamma   90.00
#
_symmetry.space_group_name_H-M   'P 1'
#
loop_
_entity.id
_entity.type
_entity.pdbx_description
1 polymer ?
#
loop_
_entity_poly.entity_id
_entity_poly.type
_entity_poly.pdbx_seq_one_letter_code
_entity_poly.pdbx_strand_id
1 'polypeptide(L)'
;MSLYTTPKGSHHIRSHYLAQSLNYLADHAGMTLFSLKNLNLGSSQTVLNPDGNPIADVVEITMRSSTIGSNTVDLQFFYDPYDWSFPPDLIIHGLHTRPSLKDLGLDSSWDHNDPANLSRVLGKLSRIMQARIFGDVEMDCSLIPGIDGPTKVVFAVPFYVVYTADGKKRRMKVVAKIQFVISSLVPNDVTAVQSKIETLSPFSHPELIQSITEIGKHEPIVSYIERVTKKITDHFEKDERGKRLRKDFIETITSTFREEQLWEEIPQYHAKVSQLAALN
;
A
#
# COMPACT_ATOMS: atom_id res chain seq x y z
N MET A 1 -4.34 -9.06 -9.75
CA MET A 1 -5.27 -10.15 -9.37
C MET A 1 -6.64 -9.53 -9.16
N SER A 2 -7.69 -10.12 -9.72
CA SER A 2 -9.06 -9.70 -9.45
C SER A 2 -9.35 -9.90 -7.97
N LEU A 3 -9.71 -8.83 -7.25
CA LEU A 3 -10.25 -8.90 -5.87
C LEU A 3 -11.62 -9.60 -5.82
N TYR A 4 -12.19 -9.91 -7.00
CA TYR A 4 -13.52 -10.46 -7.17
C TYR A 4 -13.47 -11.97 -7.35
N THR A 5 -14.14 -12.68 -6.45
CA THR A 5 -14.83 -13.92 -6.80
C THR A 5 -16.32 -13.60 -6.86
N THR A 6 -16.86 -13.41 -8.07
CA THR A 6 -18.31 -13.55 -8.26
C THR A 6 -18.66 -15.02 -7.98
N PRO A 7 -19.64 -15.31 -7.10
CA PRO A 7 -20.12 -16.68 -6.93
C PRO A 7 -20.52 -17.26 -8.30
N LYS A 8 -20.23 -18.54 -8.54
CA LYS A 8 -20.73 -19.23 -9.74
C LYS A 8 -22.26 -19.13 -9.76
N GLY A 9 -22.80 -18.43 -10.77
CA GLY A 9 -24.25 -18.26 -10.97
C GLY A 9 -24.83 -16.87 -10.63
N SER A 10 -24.02 -15.89 -10.20
CA SER A 10 -24.54 -14.55 -9.87
C SER A 10 -24.78 -13.69 -11.12
N HIS A 11 -25.99 -13.71 -11.67
CA HIS A 11 -26.52 -12.61 -12.51
C HIS A 11 -27.09 -11.50 -11.63
N HIS A 12 -26.40 -11.10 -10.56
CA HIS A 12 -26.85 -10.03 -9.69
C HIS A 12 -26.52 -8.68 -10.30
N ILE A 13 -27.54 -7.88 -10.59
CA ILE A 13 -27.36 -6.48 -10.94
C ILE A 13 -27.05 -5.74 -9.63
N ARG A 14 -25.85 -5.18 -9.56
CA ARG A 14 -25.45 -4.25 -8.50
C ARG A 14 -26.23 -2.96 -8.70
N SER A 15 -26.66 -2.31 -7.62
CA SER A 15 -27.07 -0.91 -7.75
C SER A 15 -25.91 -0.09 -8.31
N HIS A 16 -26.22 0.96 -9.09
CA HIS A 16 -25.21 1.81 -9.69
C HIS A 16 -24.25 2.38 -8.62
N TYR A 17 -24.79 2.76 -7.45
CA TYR A 17 -24.04 3.31 -6.33
C TYR A 17 -23.09 2.29 -5.71
N LEU A 18 -23.57 1.09 -5.39
CA LEU A 18 -22.72 0.04 -4.83
C LEU A 18 -21.60 -0.34 -5.82
N ALA A 19 -21.92 -0.40 -7.12
CA ALA A 19 -20.91 -0.66 -8.15
C ALA A 19 -19.81 0.43 -8.16
N GLN A 20 -20.17 1.71 -8.04
CA GLN A 20 -19.22 2.81 -7.99
C GLN A 20 -18.31 2.74 -6.76
N SER A 21 -18.87 2.54 -5.57
CA SER A 21 -18.08 2.46 -4.33
C SER A 21 -17.14 1.25 -4.32
N LEU A 22 -17.58 0.11 -4.85
CA LEU A 22 -16.75 -1.09 -4.96
C LEU A 22 -15.63 -0.94 -6.01
N ASN A 23 -15.92 -0.31 -7.16
CA ASN A 23 -14.90 -0.03 -8.17
C ASN A 23 -13.84 0.94 -7.61
N TYR A 24 -14.26 2.00 -6.92
CA TYR A 24 -13.35 2.91 -6.25
C TYR A 24 -12.47 2.17 -5.24
N LEU A 25 -13.08 1.30 -4.41
CA LEU A 25 -12.35 0.50 -3.44
C LEU A 25 -11.32 -0.41 -4.12
N ALA A 26 -11.66 -1.07 -5.23
CA ALA A 26 -10.73 -1.93 -5.95
C ALA A 26 -9.54 -1.16 -6.54
N ASP A 27 -9.79 0.04 -7.08
CA ASP A 27 -8.76 0.89 -7.67
C ASP A 27 -7.82 1.51 -6.60
N HIS A 28 -8.32 1.70 -5.38
CA HIS A 28 -7.61 2.44 -4.32
C HIS A 28 -7.21 1.59 -3.10
N ALA A 29 -7.62 0.32 -3.00
CA ALA A 29 -7.27 -0.59 -1.90
C ALA A 29 -5.75 -0.83 -1.78
N GLY A 30 -5.00 -0.68 -2.87
CA GLY A 30 -3.53 -0.74 -2.82
C GLY A 30 -2.88 0.43 -2.08
N MET A 31 -3.60 1.55 -1.91
CA MET A 31 -3.08 2.77 -1.27
C MET A 31 -3.44 2.88 0.22
N THR A 32 -4.35 2.03 0.69
CA THR A 32 -4.80 1.98 2.08
C THR A 32 -3.86 1.13 2.94
N LEU A 33 -3.88 1.34 4.26
CA LEU A 33 -3.09 0.51 5.16
C LEU A 33 -3.71 -0.87 5.32
N PHE A 34 -5.05 -0.94 5.33
CA PHE A 34 -5.83 -2.16 5.43
C PHE A 34 -5.82 -2.97 4.13
N SER A 35 -5.95 -4.29 4.27
CA SER A 35 -6.14 -5.19 3.14
C SER A 35 -7.51 -5.86 3.18
N LEU A 36 -8.10 -6.07 2.02
CA LEU A 36 -9.35 -6.81 1.85
C LEU A 36 -9.00 -8.23 1.42
N LYS A 37 -9.43 -9.23 2.20
CA LYS A 37 -9.13 -10.64 1.93
C LYS A 37 -10.25 -11.32 1.16
N ASN A 38 -11.49 -11.06 1.57
CA ASN A 38 -12.70 -11.59 0.96
C ASN A 38 -13.65 -10.42 0.73
N LEU A 39 -14.30 -10.40 -0.44
CA LEU A 39 -15.39 -9.50 -0.74
C LEU A 39 -16.48 -10.34 -1.43
N ASN A 40 -17.56 -10.63 -0.69
CA ASN A 40 -18.71 -11.34 -1.21
C ASN A 40 -19.88 -10.36 -1.36
N LEU A 41 -20.62 -10.52 -2.44
CA LEU A 41 -21.86 -9.80 -2.67
C LEU A 41 -23.01 -10.79 -2.53
N GLY A 42 -23.91 -10.48 -1.62
CA GLY A 42 -25.13 -11.23 -1.37
C GLY A 42 -26.36 -10.42 -1.74
N SER A 43 -27.49 -11.10 -1.71
CA SER A 43 -28.82 -10.49 -1.78
C SER A 43 -29.60 -10.94 -0.56
N SER A 44 -30.37 -10.06 0.06
CA SER A 44 -31.36 -10.38 1.09
C SER A 44 -32.56 -11.19 0.55
N GLN A 45 -32.42 -11.92 -0.56
CA GLN A 45 -33.32 -12.93 -1.15
C GLN A 45 -34.78 -12.55 -1.46
N THR A 46 -35.31 -11.43 -0.97
CA THR A 46 -36.71 -11.01 -1.17
C THR A 46 -36.88 -9.79 -2.06
N VAL A 47 -35.79 -9.14 -2.45
CA VAL A 47 -35.82 -7.90 -3.23
C VAL A 47 -35.28 -8.12 -4.64
N LEU A 48 -36.17 -7.95 -5.61
CA LEU A 48 -35.88 -8.10 -7.04
C LEU A 48 -35.84 -6.72 -7.72
N ASN A 49 -34.96 -6.59 -8.70
CA ASN A 49 -34.96 -5.49 -9.66
C ASN A 49 -36.23 -5.52 -10.51
N PRO A 50 -36.54 -4.43 -11.25
CA PRO A 50 -37.65 -4.39 -12.20
C PRO A 50 -37.61 -5.48 -13.28
N ASP A 51 -36.43 -6.04 -13.55
CA ASP A 51 -36.21 -7.13 -14.49
C ASP A 51 -36.29 -8.55 -13.86
N GLY A 52 -36.63 -8.63 -12.57
CA GLY A 52 -36.80 -9.89 -11.83
C GLY A 52 -35.53 -10.49 -11.25
N ASN A 53 -34.36 -9.87 -11.42
CA ASN A 53 -33.10 -10.35 -10.84
C ASN A 53 -32.91 -9.87 -9.39
N PRO A 54 -32.33 -10.67 -8.48
CA PRO A 54 -32.07 -10.23 -7.10
C PRO A 54 -31.13 -9.03 -7.06
N ILE A 55 -31.46 -8.03 -6.23
CA ILE A 55 -30.60 -6.87 -5.98
C ILE A 55 -29.49 -7.28 -5.01
N ALA A 56 -28.24 -7.00 -5.37
CA ALA A 56 -27.12 -7.16 -4.44
C ALA A 56 -27.08 -5.98 -3.46
N ASP A 57 -27.50 -6.22 -2.23
CA ASP A 57 -27.65 -5.24 -1.14
C ASP A 57 -26.81 -5.60 0.10
N VAL A 58 -26.27 -6.82 0.14
CA VAL A 58 -25.38 -7.27 1.22
C VAL A 58 -23.94 -7.33 0.71
N VAL A 59 -23.03 -6.70 1.46
CA VAL A 59 -21.59 -6.75 1.19
C VAL A 59 -20.89 -7.36 2.40
N GLU A 60 -20.27 -8.51 2.19
CA GLU A 60 -19.45 -9.14 3.22
C GLU A 60 -17.98 -8.92 2.91
N ILE A 61 -17.25 -8.34 3.86
CA ILE A 61 -15.84 -8.00 3.71
C ILE A 61 -15.06 -8.56 4.89
N THR A 62 -14.04 -9.37 4.61
CA THR A 62 -13.00 -9.65 5.60
C THR A 62 -11.90 -8.60 5.45
N MET A 63 -11.81 -7.69 6.41
CA MET A 63 -10.77 -6.66 6.46
C MET A 63 -9.63 -7.08 7.39
N ARG A 64 -8.40 -6.70 7.05
CA ARG A 64 -7.25 -6.71 7.98
C ARG A 64 -6.79 -5.29 8.25
N SER A 65 -6.50 -4.97 9.52
CA SER A 65 -5.99 -3.63 9.92
C SER A 65 -4.79 -3.18 9.09
N SER A 66 -3.97 -4.13 8.67
CA SER A 66 -3.00 -3.96 7.60
C SER A 66 -2.83 -5.20 6.74
N THR A 67 -2.10 -5.09 5.62
CA THR A 67 -1.60 -6.26 4.84
C THR A 67 -0.74 -7.24 5.68
N ILE A 68 -0.48 -6.91 6.94
CA ILE A 68 0.56 -7.48 7.81
C ILE A 68 0.00 -7.86 9.17
N GLY A 69 -0.92 -7.07 9.70
CA GLY A 69 -1.55 -7.29 11.00
C GLY A 69 -2.37 -8.59 10.99
N SER A 70 -2.37 -9.28 12.13
CA SER A 70 -3.22 -10.45 12.36
C SER A 70 -4.66 -10.08 12.71
N ASN A 71 -4.95 -8.81 13.00
CA ASN A 71 -6.28 -8.35 13.36
C ASN A 71 -7.15 -8.35 12.10
N THR A 72 -7.90 -9.44 11.93
CA THR A 72 -8.98 -9.54 10.97
C THR A 72 -10.28 -9.14 11.63
N VAL A 73 -11.07 -8.35 10.92
CA VAL A 73 -12.44 -8.05 11.29
C VAL A 73 -13.31 -8.44 10.11
N ASP A 74 -14.33 -9.23 10.39
CA ASP A 74 -15.35 -9.57 9.40
C ASP A 74 -16.47 -8.55 9.51
N LEU A 75 -16.83 -7.98 8.37
CA LEU A 75 -17.80 -6.90 8.21
C LEU A 75 -18.92 -7.37 7.32
N GLN A 76 -20.15 -7.09 7.73
CA GLN A 76 -21.32 -7.23 6.86
C GLN A 76 -22.02 -5.87 6.79
N PHE A 77 -22.12 -5.33 5.58
CA PHE A 77 -22.86 -4.13 5.28
C PHE A 77 -24.20 -4.53 4.67
N PHE A 78 -25.28 -3.97 5.19
CA PHE A 78 -26.64 -4.15 4.69
C PHE A 78 -27.12 -2.80 4.18
N TYR A 79 -27.20 -2.65 2.87
CA TYR A 79 -27.74 -1.46 2.23
C TYR A 79 -29.25 -1.61 2.06
N ASP A 80 -29.98 -0.50 2.11
CA ASP A 80 -31.36 -0.50 1.63
C ASP A 80 -31.33 -0.62 0.09
N PRO A 81 -31.94 -1.66 -0.49
CA PRO A 81 -31.92 -1.87 -1.93
C PRO A 81 -32.72 -0.81 -2.72
N TYR A 82 -33.66 -0.11 -2.07
CA TYR A 82 -34.54 0.89 -2.68
C TYR A 82 -34.11 2.32 -2.38
N ASP A 83 -33.42 2.56 -1.26
CA ASP A 83 -32.95 3.90 -0.87
C ASP A 83 -31.49 3.92 -0.42
N TRP A 84 -30.61 4.14 -1.39
CA TRP A 84 -29.16 4.22 -1.21
C TRP A 84 -28.69 5.51 -0.53
N SER A 85 -29.62 6.44 -0.24
CA SER A 85 -29.28 7.70 0.44
C SER A 85 -28.96 7.51 1.92
N PHE A 86 -29.39 6.38 2.51
CA PHE A 86 -29.08 6.02 3.88
C PHE A 86 -27.74 5.27 3.99
N PRO A 87 -27.00 5.46 5.10
CA PRO A 87 -25.83 4.63 5.38
C PRO A 87 -26.24 3.16 5.57
N PRO A 88 -25.38 2.20 5.22
CA PRO A 88 -25.65 0.79 5.47
C PRO A 88 -25.66 0.49 6.97
N ASP A 89 -26.47 -0.49 7.36
CA ASP A 89 -26.32 -1.15 8.65
C ASP A 89 -25.02 -1.98 8.63
N LEU A 90 -24.29 -1.95 9.74
CA LEU A 90 -22.97 -2.58 9.85
C LEU A 90 -22.94 -3.57 11.01
N ILE A 91 -22.66 -4.83 10.69
CA ILE A 91 -22.27 -5.86 11.67
C ILE A 91 -20.75 -5.99 11.65
N ILE A 92 -20.14 -5.92 12.83
CA ILE A 92 -18.69 -6.02 13.04
C ILE A 92 -18.40 -7.23 13.92
N HIS A 93 -17.67 -8.20 13.37
CA HIS A 93 -17.19 -9.37 14.11
C HIS A 93 -15.68 -9.33 14.30
N GLY A 94 -15.21 -9.65 15.51
CA GLY A 94 -13.78 -9.75 15.80
C GLY A 94 -13.09 -8.45 16.24
N LEU A 95 -13.85 -7.39 16.51
CA LEU A 95 -13.32 -6.15 17.08
C LEU A 95 -13.62 -6.07 18.59
N HIS A 96 -12.59 -5.82 19.40
CA HIS A 96 -12.73 -5.72 20.87
C HIS A 96 -13.37 -4.41 21.34
N THR A 97 -13.27 -3.36 20.54
CA THR A 97 -13.90 -2.05 20.79
C THR A 97 -15.09 -1.87 19.86
N ARG A 98 -16.21 -1.34 20.38
CA ARG A 98 -17.38 -1.04 19.57
C ARG A 98 -17.31 0.41 19.09
N PRO A 99 -16.98 0.69 17.81
CA PRO A 99 -16.97 2.06 17.30
C PRO A 99 -18.40 2.61 17.26
N SER A 100 -18.55 3.92 17.46
CA SER A 100 -19.85 4.57 17.25
C SER A 100 -20.12 4.79 15.75
N LEU A 101 -21.40 4.94 15.38
CA LEU A 101 -21.79 5.25 13.99
C LEU A 101 -21.10 6.53 13.49
N LYS A 102 -20.97 7.54 14.36
CA LYS A 102 -20.29 8.80 14.07
C LYS A 102 -18.80 8.60 13.79
N ASP A 103 -18.12 7.74 14.55
CA ASP A 103 -16.70 7.44 14.34
C ASP A 103 -16.45 6.89 12.94
N LEU A 104 -17.38 6.07 12.44
CA LEU A 104 -17.34 5.47 11.11
C LEU A 104 -17.89 6.39 10.01
N GLY A 105 -18.65 7.44 10.36
CA GLY A 105 -19.35 8.29 9.39
C GLY A 105 -20.57 7.62 8.77
N LEU A 106 -21.22 6.75 9.53
CA LEU A 106 -22.49 6.10 9.23
C LEU A 106 -23.64 6.86 9.91
N ASP A 107 -23.57 8.18 9.86
CA ASP A 107 -24.54 9.11 10.45
C ASP A 107 -25.02 10.12 9.39
N SER A 108 -25.46 11.31 9.80
CA SER A 108 -25.86 12.37 8.87
C SER A 108 -24.73 12.91 7.97
N SER A 109 -23.47 12.49 8.18
CA SER A 109 -22.35 12.80 7.30
C SER A 109 -22.18 11.82 6.13
N TRP A 110 -23.06 10.81 6.03
CA TRP A 110 -23.07 9.88 4.91
C TRP A 110 -23.43 10.60 3.60
N ASP A 111 -22.51 10.53 2.64
CA ASP A 111 -22.72 11.03 1.28
C ASP A 111 -22.76 9.85 0.32
N HIS A 112 -23.96 9.55 -0.17
CA HIS A 112 -24.21 8.47 -1.12
C HIS A 112 -23.70 8.80 -2.54
N ASN A 113 -23.41 10.07 -2.84
CA ASN A 113 -22.89 10.49 -4.13
C ASN A 113 -21.36 10.41 -4.21
N ASP A 114 -20.67 10.28 -3.07
CA ASP A 114 -19.22 10.11 -3.07
C ASP A 114 -18.83 8.62 -3.15
N PRO A 115 -18.23 8.15 -4.27
CA PRO A 115 -17.78 6.77 -4.41
C PRO A 115 -16.70 6.36 -3.39
N ALA A 116 -16.02 7.31 -2.74
CA ALA A 116 -15.03 7.02 -1.71
C ALA A 116 -15.65 6.70 -0.33
N ASN A 117 -16.97 6.78 -0.17
CA ASN A 117 -17.66 6.62 1.12
C ASN A 117 -17.29 5.31 1.86
N LEU A 118 -17.41 4.16 1.19
CA LEU A 118 -17.08 2.85 1.76
C LEU A 118 -15.59 2.75 2.11
N SER A 119 -14.72 3.26 1.24
CA SER A 119 -13.27 3.32 1.49
C SER A 119 -12.95 4.18 2.72
N ARG A 120 -13.65 5.30 2.92
CA ARG A 120 -13.52 6.16 4.11
C ARG A 120 -13.98 5.45 5.38
N VAL A 121 -15.09 4.71 5.34
CA VAL A 121 -15.56 3.89 6.48
C VAL A 121 -14.52 2.85 6.86
N LEU A 122 -14.02 2.08 5.88
CA LEU A 122 -13.00 1.06 6.10
C LEU A 122 -11.68 1.67 6.60
N GLY A 123 -11.29 2.84 6.10
CA GLY A 123 -10.12 3.59 6.58
C GLY A 123 -10.25 4.05 8.03
N LYS A 124 -11.44 4.54 8.42
CA LYS A 124 -11.75 4.91 9.82
C LYS A 124 -11.71 3.68 10.72
N LEU A 125 -12.33 2.57 10.30
CA LEU A 125 -12.29 1.31 11.04
C LEU A 125 -10.86 0.78 11.21
N SER A 126 -10.05 0.83 10.15
CA SER A 126 -8.63 0.45 10.20
C SER A 126 -7.88 1.25 11.25
N ARG A 127 -8.13 2.56 11.36
CA ARG A 127 -7.54 3.40 12.41
C ARG A 127 -8.00 3.04 13.82
N ILE A 128 -9.22 2.55 13.98
CA ILE A 128 -9.75 2.09 15.28
C ILE A 128 -9.15 0.74 15.67
N MET A 129 -8.87 -0.12 14.68
CA MET A 129 -8.16 -1.38 14.88
C MET A 129 -6.67 -1.18 15.22
N GLN A 130 -6.09 -0.06 14.78
CA GLN A 130 -4.70 0.29 15.02
C GLN A 130 -4.53 0.90 16.42
N ALA A 131 -3.61 0.36 17.20
CA ALA A 131 -3.23 0.95 18.47
C ALA A 131 -2.39 2.22 18.21
N ARG A 132 -2.88 3.40 18.64
CA ARG A 132 -2.07 4.62 18.68
C ARG A 132 -1.08 4.53 19.84
N ILE A 133 0.09 3.94 19.60
CA ILE A 133 1.10 3.75 20.66
C ILE A 133 2.04 4.97 20.78
N PHE A 134 2.23 5.78 19.72
CA PHE A 134 3.12 6.96 19.75
C PHE A 134 2.66 8.11 18.84
N GLY A 135 1.93 9.09 19.37
CA GLY A 135 1.64 10.37 18.68
C GLY A 135 0.91 10.26 17.33
N ASP A 136 1.10 11.25 16.46
CA ASP A 136 0.49 11.37 15.10
C ASP A 136 1.02 10.34 14.08
N VAL A 137 1.83 9.37 14.48
CA VAL A 137 2.36 8.34 13.58
C VAL A 137 1.35 7.20 13.46
N GLU A 138 0.71 7.09 12.29
CA GLU A 138 -0.12 5.91 11.95
C GLU A 138 0.77 4.66 12.01
N MET A 139 0.49 3.73 12.93
CA MET A 139 1.21 2.47 13.10
C MET A 139 0.20 1.37 13.43
N ASP A 140 0.35 0.21 12.80
CA ASP A 140 -0.39 -0.98 13.18
C ASP A 140 0.48 -1.86 14.08
N CYS A 141 -0.10 -2.42 15.13
CA CYS A 141 0.56 -3.30 16.08
C CYS A 141 -0.31 -4.52 16.32
N SER A 142 0.26 -5.70 16.12
CA SER A 142 -0.41 -6.97 16.39
C SER A 142 0.40 -7.82 17.36
N LEU A 143 -0.30 -8.41 18.32
CA LEU A 143 0.24 -9.37 19.28
C LEU A 143 -0.23 -10.76 18.85
N ILE A 144 0.73 -11.63 18.54
CA ILE A 144 0.46 -13.03 18.20
C ILE A 144 0.95 -13.86 19.39
N PRO A 145 0.05 -14.28 20.30
CA PRO A 145 0.43 -15.13 21.41
C PRO A 145 0.92 -16.48 20.88
N GLY A 146 2.08 -16.93 21.35
CA GLY A 146 2.54 -18.27 21.09
C GLY A 146 1.84 -19.24 22.03
N ILE A 147 0.90 -20.04 21.52
CA ILE A 147 0.20 -21.06 22.33
C ILE A 147 1.23 -22.10 22.85
N ASP A 148 2.22 -22.44 22.01
CA ASP A 148 3.32 -23.38 22.33
C ASP A 148 4.71 -22.79 22.00
N GLY A 149 4.84 -21.46 21.93
CA GLY A 149 6.06 -20.81 21.43
C GLY A 149 6.23 -19.36 21.90
N PRO A 150 7.27 -18.65 21.43
CA PRO A 150 7.50 -17.26 21.80
C PRO A 150 6.41 -16.36 21.24
N THR A 151 5.93 -15.43 22.05
CA THR A 151 4.98 -14.39 21.65
C THR A 151 5.64 -13.48 20.61
N LYS A 152 4.92 -13.15 19.54
CA LYS A 152 5.42 -12.23 18.51
C LYS A 152 4.66 -10.92 18.58
N VAL A 153 5.38 -9.81 18.50
CA VAL A 153 4.80 -8.48 18.32
C VAL A 153 5.21 -7.98 16.95
N VAL A 154 4.24 -7.71 16.09
CA VAL A 154 4.49 -7.23 14.73
C VAL A 154 4.00 -5.80 14.62
N PHE A 155 4.91 -4.91 14.26
CA PHE A 155 4.62 -3.53 13.89
C PHE A 155 4.62 -3.39 12.36
N ALA A 156 3.64 -2.66 11.85
CA ALA A 156 3.64 -2.18 10.48
C ALA A 156 3.60 -0.66 10.49
N VAL A 157 4.70 -0.03 10.08
CA VAL A 157 4.88 1.41 10.13
C VAL A 157 4.89 1.96 8.70
N PRO A 158 3.78 2.56 8.23
CA PRO A 158 3.77 3.26 6.96
C PRO A 158 4.52 4.59 7.03
N PHE A 159 5.25 4.90 5.97
CA PHE A 159 5.90 6.18 5.80
C PHE A 159 6.03 6.52 4.31
N TYR A 160 6.36 7.77 4.04
CA TYR A 160 6.53 8.26 2.68
C TYR A 160 7.99 8.62 2.43
N VAL A 161 8.49 8.20 1.28
CA VAL A 161 9.82 8.59 0.78
C VAL A 161 9.62 9.53 -0.39
N VAL A 162 10.23 10.72 -0.30
CA VAL A 162 10.26 11.70 -1.37
C VAL A 162 11.64 11.64 -2.02
N TYR A 163 11.68 11.41 -3.32
CA TYR A 163 12.92 11.27 -4.09
C TYR A 163 12.80 11.99 -5.44
N THR A 164 13.93 12.24 -6.10
CA THR A 164 13.94 12.87 -7.43
C THR A 164 14.31 11.83 -8.48
N ALA A 165 13.46 11.65 -9.49
CA ALA A 165 13.75 10.78 -10.62
C ALA A 165 13.34 11.48 -11.92
N ASP A 166 14.27 11.53 -12.88
CA ASP A 166 14.13 12.22 -14.16
C ASP A 166 13.82 13.72 -13.97
N GLY A 167 14.52 14.37 -13.04
CA GLY A 167 14.33 15.77 -12.67
C GLY A 167 13.00 16.10 -11.97
N LYS A 168 12.12 15.11 -11.72
CA LYS A 168 10.83 15.32 -11.05
C LYS A 168 10.85 14.77 -9.63
N LYS A 169 10.31 15.55 -8.68
CA LYS A 169 10.03 15.04 -7.34
C LYS A 169 8.91 14.01 -7.41
N ARG A 170 9.19 12.81 -6.92
CA ARG A 170 8.24 11.71 -6.80
C ARG A 170 8.10 11.34 -5.32
N ARG A 171 6.97 10.72 -5.00
CA ARG A 171 6.66 10.24 -3.65
C ARG A 171 6.22 8.79 -3.75
N MET A 172 6.78 7.94 -2.91
CA MET A 172 6.34 6.56 -2.75
C MET A 172 5.86 6.32 -1.31
N LYS A 173 4.85 5.47 -1.17
CA LYS A 173 4.35 5.01 0.13
C LYS A 173 4.94 3.63 0.40
N VAL A 174 5.55 3.48 1.56
CA VAL A 174 6.31 2.29 1.96
C VAL A 174 5.86 1.88 3.35
N VAL A 175 5.99 0.59 3.67
CA VAL A 175 5.71 0.06 5.00
C VAL A 175 6.93 -0.68 5.52
N ALA A 176 7.38 -0.31 6.72
CA ALA A 176 8.33 -1.09 7.49
C ALA A 176 7.58 -2.13 8.33
N LYS A 177 7.78 -3.41 8.04
CA LYS A 177 7.34 -4.53 8.88
C LYS A 177 8.45 -4.83 9.85
N ILE A 178 8.14 -4.85 11.14
CA ILE A 178 9.10 -5.16 12.18
C ILE A 178 8.47 -6.17 13.13
N GLN A 179 9.04 -7.35 13.21
CA GLN A 179 8.61 -8.42 14.09
C GLN A 179 9.60 -8.59 15.22
N PHE A 180 9.14 -8.37 16.44
CA PHE A 180 9.83 -8.70 17.68
C PHE A 180 9.36 -10.07 18.16
N VAL A 181 10.30 -10.96 18.44
CA VAL A 181 10.04 -12.25 19.07
C VAL A 181 10.37 -12.08 20.55
N ILE A 182 9.36 -12.21 21.41
CA ILE A 182 9.48 -12.07 22.86
C ILE A 182 9.71 -13.46 23.46
N SER A 183 10.69 -13.54 24.36
CA SER A 183 11.01 -14.76 25.09
C SER A 183 9.79 -15.29 25.85
N SER A 184 9.56 -16.61 25.75
CA SER A 184 8.59 -17.29 26.62
C SER A 184 9.13 -17.53 28.03
N LEU A 185 10.46 -17.43 28.23
CA LEU A 185 11.14 -17.73 29.48
C LEU A 185 11.39 -16.48 30.34
N VAL A 186 11.55 -15.31 29.71
CA VAL A 186 11.83 -14.04 30.38
C VAL A 186 10.84 -12.99 29.87
N PRO A 187 9.91 -12.50 30.72
CA PRO A 187 8.99 -11.44 30.33
C PRO A 187 9.73 -10.22 29.81
N ASN A 188 9.26 -9.66 28.69
CA ASN A 188 9.80 -8.46 28.04
C ASN A 188 11.21 -8.57 27.44
N ASP A 189 11.83 -9.76 27.42
CA ASP A 189 13.08 -9.94 26.68
C ASP A 189 12.80 -10.23 25.21
N VAL A 190 13.46 -9.49 24.32
CA VAL A 190 13.38 -9.67 22.87
C VAL A 190 14.48 -10.66 22.46
N THR A 191 14.10 -11.84 22.00
CA THR A 191 15.07 -12.87 21.58
C THR A 191 15.55 -12.66 20.15
N ALA A 192 14.68 -12.15 19.28
CA ALA A 192 15.01 -11.85 17.89
C ALA A 192 14.17 -10.69 17.36
N VAL A 193 14.73 -9.95 16.39
CA VAL A 193 14.02 -8.94 15.62
C VAL A 193 14.21 -9.26 14.15
N GLN A 194 13.13 -9.19 13.38
CA GLN A 194 13.15 -9.32 11.92
C GLN A 194 12.47 -8.10 11.34
N SER A 195 12.95 -7.62 10.20
CA SER A 195 12.28 -6.52 9.51
C SER A 195 12.28 -6.68 8.00
N LYS A 196 11.24 -6.15 7.36
CA LYS A 196 11.09 -6.15 5.92
C LYS A 196 10.45 -4.84 5.46
N ILE A 197 10.96 -4.27 4.38
CA ILE A 197 10.35 -3.13 3.72
C ILE A 197 9.51 -3.60 2.54
N GLU A 198 8.29 -3.07 2.42
CA GLU A 198 7.40 -3.33 1.28
C GLU A 198 6.82 -2.04 0.72
N THR A 199 6.64 -1.99 -0.59
CA THR A 199 6.05 -0.86 -1.30
C THR A 199 4.54 -1.06 -1.46
N LEU A 200 3.74 -0.03 -1.13
CA LEU A 200 2.29 -0.07 -1.33
C LEU A 200 1.88 0.36 -2.75
N SER A 201 2.79 0.99 -3.49
CA SER A 201 2.61 1.38 -4.89
C SER A 201 3.57 0.59 -5.80
N PRO A 202 3.23 0.37 -7.08
CA PRO A 202 4.17 -0.18 -8.07
C PRO A 202 5.48 0.62 -8.04
N PHE A 203 6.59 -0.09 -7.89
CA PHE A 203 7.92 0.51 -7.76
C PHE A 203 8.89 -0.17 -8.70
N SER A 204 9.59 0.62 -9.52
CA SER A 204 10.41 0.14 -10.62
C SER A 204 11.76 -0.46 -10.20
N HIS A 205 12.12 -0.36 -8.92
CA HIS A 205 13.43 -0.79 -8.38
C HIS A 205 13.29 -1.75 -7.19
N PRO A 206 12.68 -2.94 -7.36
CA PRO A 206 12.48 -3.90 -6.27
C PRO A 206 13.80 -4.31 -5.58
N GLU A 207 14.90 -4.34 -6.31
CA GLU A 207 16.24 -4.65 -5.81
C GLU A 207 16.73 -3.66 -4.74
N LEU A 208 16.35 -2.38 -4.87
CA LEU A 208 16.70 -1.36 -3.88
C LEU A 208 16.04 -1.66 -2.54
N ILE A 209 14.78 -2.09 -2.57
CA ILE A 209 14.01 -2.48 -1.39
C ILE A 209 14.57 -3.75 -0.76
N GLN A 210 14.90 -4.76 -1.59
CA GLN A 210 15.50 -6.02 -1.13
C GLN A 210 16.89 -5.81 -0.51
N SER A 211 17.63 -4.79 -0.93
CA SER A 211 18.95 -4.49 -0.37
C SER A 211 18.91 -3.89 1.04
N ILE A 212 17.74 -3.49 1.54
CA ILE A 212 17.61 -2.86 2.86
C ILE A 212 17.93 -3.90 3.94
N THR A 213 18.92 -3.59 4.77
CA THR A 213 19.32 -4.48 5.86
C THR A 213 18.27 -4.47 6.97
N GLU A 214 18.25 -5.54 7.76
CA GLU A 214 17.34 -5.66 8.89
C GLU A 214 17.60 -4.57 9.95
N ILE A 215 16.58 -4.32 10.77
CA ILE A 215 16.67 -3.46 11.94
C ILE A 215 17.54 -4.12 13.01
N GLY A 216 18.39 -3.33 13.66
CA GLY A 216 19.17 -3.82 14.80
C GLY A 216 18.27 -4.17 15.98
N LYS A 217 18.66 -5.17 16.78
CA LYS A 217 17.93 -5.60 18.00
C LYS A 217 17.58 -4.46 18.95
N HIS A 218 18.45 -3.45 19.03
CA HIS A 218 18.31 -2.27 19.89
C HIS A 218 18.14 -0.97 19.09
N GLU A 219 17.95 -1.05 17.78
CA GLU A 219 17.77 0.13 16.93
C GLU A 219 16.34 0.67 17.10
N PRO A 220 16.16 1.97 17.39
CA PRO A 220 14.84 2.58 17.39
C PRO A 220 14.19 2.50 16.01
N ILE A 221 12.88 2.21 15.97
CA ILE A 221 12.10 2.11 14.72
C ILE A 221 12.21 3.40 13.88
N VAL A 222 12.23 4.57 14.52
CA VAL A 222 12.37 5.86 13.82
C VAL A 222 13.71 5.96 13.10
N SER A 223 14.81 5.60 13.77
CA SER A 223 16.15 5.59 13.18
C SER A 223 16.26 4.60 12.03
N TYR A 224 15.58 3.44 12.15
CA TYR A 224 15.48 2.48 11.06
C TYR A 224 14.79 3.10 9.82
N ILE A 225 13.66 3.78 10.02
CA ILE A 225 12.92 4.45 8.95
C ILE A 225 13.75 5.56 8.29
N GLU A 226 14.47 6.36 9.08
CA GLU A 226 15.38 7.40 8.57
C GLU A 226 16.50 6.80 7.71
N ARG A 227 17.10 5.70 8.18
CA ARG A 227 18.15 4.98 7.46
C ARG A 227 17.64 4.40 6.13
N VAL A 228 16.43 3.82 6.14
CA VAL A 228 15.77 3.33 4.93
C VAL A 228 15.48 4.46 3.95
N THR A 229 14.90 5.56 4.44
CA THR A 229 14.58 6.75 3.65
C THR A 229 15.84 7.27 2.98
N LYS A 230 16.92 7.47 3.75
CA LYS A 230 18.20 7.95 3.25
C LYS A 230 18.79 7.02 2.19
N LYS A 231 18.76 5.71 2.40
CA LYS A 231 19.28 4.75 1.42
C LYS A 231 18.55 4.84 0.08
N ILE A 232 17.23 5.02 0.12
CA ILE A 232 16.42 5.16 -1.09
C ILE A 232 16.70 6.50 -1.78
N THR A 233 16.73 7.60 -1.03
CA THR A 233 17.01 8.93 -1.60
C THR A 233 18.42 9.01 -2.19
N ASP A 234 19.44 8.51 -1.49
CA ASP A 234 20.82 8.52 -1.94
C ASP A 234 21.01 7.74 -3.26
N HIS A 235 20.24 6.66 -3.47
CA HIS A 235 20.28 5.90 -4.72
C HIS A 235 19.83 6.76 -5.91
N PHE A 236 18.68 7.41 -5.79
CA PHE A 236 18.13 8.26 -6.86
C PHE A 236 18.95 9.55 -7.06
N GLU A 237 19.50 10.13 -5.99
CA GLU A 237 20.40 11.28 -6.11
C GLU A 237 21.68 10.93 -6.86
N LYS A 238 22.25 9.74 -6.61
CA LYS A 238 23.42 9.25 -7.36
C LYS A 238 23.08 9.00 -8.83
N ASP A 239 21.93 8.40 -9.13
CA ASP A 239 21.49 8.17 -10.51
C ASP A 239 21.30 9.49 -11.27
N GLU A 240 20.58 10.45 -10.69
CA GLU A 240 20.38 11.78 -11.28
C GLU A 240 21.70 12.54 -11.48
N ARG A 241 22.63 12.45 -10.51
CA ARG A 241 23.96 13.04 -10.65
C ARG A 241 24.73 12.38 -11.80
N GLY A 242 24.64 11.06 -11.94
CA GLY A 242 25.23 10.33 -13.06
C GLY A 242 24.68 10.76 -14.42
N LYS A 243 23.36 10.93 -14.52
CA LYS A 243 22.70 11.44 -15.73
C LYS A 243 23.15 12.86 -16.08
N ARG A 244 23.23 13.76 -15.08
CA ARG A 244 23.71 15.15 -15.29
C ARG A 244 25.15 15.16 -15.79
N LEU A 245 26.06 14.45 -15.12
CA LEU A 245 27.47 14.39 -15.53
C LEU A 245 27.63 13.83 -16.95
N ARG A 246 26.85 12.81 -17.34
CA ARG A 246 26.86 12.29 -18.72
C ARG A 246 26.35 13.32 -19.73
N LYS A 247 25.27 14.04 -19.38
CA LYS A 247 24.73 15.11 -20.21
C LYS A 247 25.76 16.23 -20.41
N ASP A 248 26.34 16.72 -19.32
CA ASP A 248 27.35 17.79 -19.34
C ASP A 248 28.59 17.36 -20.16
N PHE A 249 29.00 16.09 -20.04
CA PHE A 249 30.09 15.52 -20.83
C PHE A 249 29.77 15.48 -22.33
N ILE A 250 28.58 15.00 -22.71
CA ILE A 250 28.13 14.97 -24.11
C ILE A 250 28.00 16.39 -24.67
N GLU A 251 27.45 17.33 -23.91
CA GLU A 251 27.32 18.73 -24.30
C GLU A 251 28.70 19.38 -24.50
N THR A 252 29.64 19.15 -23.57
CA THR A 252 31.02 19.64 -23.68
C THR A 252 31.69 19.08 -24.93
N ILE A 253 31.67 17.76 -25.12
CA ILE A 253 32.22 17.11 -26.32
C ILE A 253 31.60 17.69 -27.59
N THR A 254 30.27 17.75 -27.66
CA THR A 254 29.56 18.23 -28.85
C THR A 254 29.90 19.69 -29.14
N SER A 255 30.07 20.51 -28.09
CA SER A 255 30.48 21.91 -28.21
C SER A 255 31.91 22.02 -28.76
N THR A 256 32.87 21.29 -28.16
CA THR A 256 34.27 21.28 -28.60
C THR A 256 34.40 20.85 -30.07
N PHE A 257 33.74 19.76 -30.47
CA PHE A 257 33.79 19.29 -31.86
C PHE A 257 33.01 20.18 -32.84
N ARG A 258 32.02 20.95 -32.38
CA ARG A 258 31.33 21.98 -33.21
C ARG A 258 32.18 23.23 -33.39
N GLU A 259 32.87 23.68 -32.35
CA GLU A 259 33.72 24.87 -32.40
C GLU A 259 35.02 24.63 -33.21
N GLU A 260 35.58 23.42 -33.16
CA GLU A 260 36.83 23.08 -33.86
C GLU A 260 36.66 22.66 -35.34
N GLN A 261 35.47 22.75 -35.95
CA GLN A 261 35.22 22.29 -37.35
C GLN A 261 35.69 20.84 -37.64
N LEU A 262 35.89 20.00 -36.63
CA LEU A 262 36.36 18.61 -36.78
C LEU A 262 35.29 17.62 -37.28
N TRP A 263 34.11 18.12 -37.72
CA TRP A 263 33.02 17.28 -38.22
C TRP A 263 33.42 16.42 -39.43
N GLU A 264 34.46 16.81 -40.18
CA GLU A 264 35.00 16.01 -41.28
C GLU A 264 35.84 14.80 -40.82
N GLU A 265 36.32 14.76 -39.57
CA GLU A 265 37.14 13.65 -39.04
C GLU A 265 36.34 12.58 -38.25
N ILE A 266 35.08 12.86 -37.92
CA ILE A 266 34.20 11.95 -37.14
C ILE A 266 34.00 10.57 -37.82
N PRO A 267 33.86 10.44 -39.16
CA PRO A 267 33.76 9.14 -39.80
C PRO A 267 35.01 8.26 -39.57
N GLN A 268 36.19 8.86 -39.46
CA GLN A 268 37.45 8.13 -39.27
C GLN A 268 37.60 7.62 -37.83
N TYR A 269 37.17 8.40 -36.84
CA TYR A 269 37.17 7.96 -35.44
C TYR A 269 36.14 6.86 -35.16
N HIS A 270 34.95 6.94 -35.74
CA HIS A 270 33.93 5.89 -35.59
C HIS A 270 34.39 4.56 -36.21
N ALA A 271 35.09 4.60 -37.34
CA ALA A 271 35.69 3.41 -37.96
C ALA A 271 36.79 2.78 -37.09
N LYS A 272 37.62 3.60 -36.44
CA LYS A 272 38.73 3.13 -35.58
C LYS A 272 38.24 2.50 -34.27
N VAL A 273 37.21 3.07 -33.64
CA VAL A 273 36.58 2.52 -32.42
C VAL A 273 35.83 1.23 -32.74
N SER A 274 35.16 1.15 -33.90
CA SER A 274 34.46 -0.06 -34.35
C SER A 274 35.42 -1.22 -34.66
N GLN A 275 36.62 -0.93 -35.21
CA GLN A 275 37.65 -1.94 -35.43
C GLN A 275 38.27 -2.45 -34.13
N LEU A 276 38.50 -1.58 -33.15
CA LEU A 276 39.01 -1.97 -31.83
C LEU A 276 38.00 -2.80 -31.03
N ALA A 277 36.70 -2.53 -31.20
CA ALA A 277 35.64 -3.32 -30.58
C ALA A 277 35.44 -4.70 -31.24
N ALA A 278 35.90 -4.90 -32.48
CA ALA A 278 35.84 -6.18 -33.20
C ALA A 278 37.09 -7.07 -32.97
N LEU A 279 38.12 -6.53 -32.30
CA LEU A 279 39.37 -7.23 -31.98
C LEU A 279 39.41 -7.74 -30.52
N ASN A 280 38.34 -7.50 -29.74
CA ASN A 280 38.09 -8.06 -28.41
C ASN A 280 36.82 -8.91 -28.44
#